data_AF-A0A3A4AU30-F1
#
_entry.id   AF-A0A3A4AU30-F1
#
_cell.length_a   1.000
_cell.length_b   1.000
_cell.length_c   1.000
_cell.angle_alpha   90.00
_cell.angle_beta   90.00
_cell.angle_gamma   90.00
#
_symmetry.space_group_name_H-M   'P 1'
#
loop_
_entity.id
_entity.type
_entity.pdbx_description
1 polymer ?
#
loop_
_entity_poly.entity_id
_entity_poly.type
_entity_poly.pdbx_seq_one_letter_code
_entity_poly.pdbx_strand_id
1 'polypeptide(L)'
;MTSATQAYSYAGPSMLSEGHLGLSTSGGTTTKGFLAHPRFFSGVVTRPAAAAAGLLAVADVALARYHQPRASGWSRDPVVTCDGDRLRFESFSACGGVYSRLDVLGGALDGEVFERGTTNVDVNNPLREALARVGGRDSLHLGVGPDELTVTTTDGAVVEKKVPLPERWLRGFAEVQVIAARFDLRAELAAPQAVRFLRSLPRRGTLWVTPAGRDLRLTSGPPGVCVANPARLATMLPLLRFAKGLKVYGPADGSQCSAWELELPGMRYTLALSPETWRGFSGEGAVLDDLSTDEAADDADLVGALLNFEPSVELGLLADRSGLPLPRVRAALTQLGVAGRVGYDLSEAAHFHRELPYSREGVRSLNPRLTSARALVESGAVTLTGDDTADVRSGGDLKHVTITAGTCTCPWWWDHRGSRGPCKHVLAARIASRREVPDADPATPADAPA
;
A
#
# COMPACT_ATOMS: atom_id res chain seq x y z
N MET A 1 2.95 -8.05 41.47
CA MET A 1 3.62 -7.18 40.47
C MET A 1 5.04 -7.67 40.31
N THR A 2 5.31 -8.48 39.29
CA THR A 2 6.68 -8.91 38.96
C THR A 2 7.35 -7.78 38.20
N SER A 3 8.31 -7.11 38.84
CA SER A 3 9.21 -6.17 38.16
C SER A 3 10.08 -6.98 37.21
N ALA A 4 9.88 -6.81 35.91
CA ALA A 4 10.80 -7.34 34.92
C ALA A 4 12.02 -6.41 34.87
N THR A 5 13.15 -6.88 35.37
CA THR A 5 14.43 -6.19 35.23
C THR A 5 14.94 -6.40 33.80
N GLN A 6 14.99 -5.35 32.98
CA GLN A 6 15.64 -5.37 31.67
C GLN A 6 17.10 -4.91 31.82
N ALA A 7 18.04 -5.79 31.45
CA ALA A 7 19.46 -5.48 31.40
C ALA A 7 19.86 -5.14 29.95
N TYR A 8 20.47 -3.97 29.76
CA TYR A 8 20.93 -3.51 28.45
C TYR A 8 22.46 -3.58 28.37
N SER A 9 22.99 -4.12 27.27
CA SER A 9 24.43 -4.15 26.99
C SER A 9 24.72 -3.34 25.75
N TYR A 10 25.46 -2.24 25.91
CA TYR A 10 25.84 -1.33 24.83
C TYR A 10 27.17 -1.75 24.22
N ALA A 11 27.31 -1.64 22.90
CA ALA A 11 28.54 -2.01 22.20
C ALA A 11 29.73 -1.09 22.53
N GLY A 12 29.48 0.09 23.09
CA GLY A 12 30.50 1.03 23.55
C GLY A 12 29.88 2.25 24.26
N PRO A 13 30.69 3.24 24.65
CA PRO A 13 30.18 4.51 25.17
C PRO A 13 29.55 5.34 24.05
N SER A 14 28.45 6.03 24.35
CA SER A 14 27.98 7.15 23.53
C SER A 14 29.01 8.28 23.57
N MET A 15 29.25 8.94 22.44
CA MET A 15 30.30 9.96 22.31
C MET A 15 29.76 11.26 21.69
N LEU A 16 30.25 12.39 22.18
CA LEU A 16 30.03 13.71 21.60
C LEU A 16 31.35 14.14 20.93
N SER A 17 31.34 14.36 19.62
CA SER A 17 32.53 14.80 18.87
C SER A 17 32.13 15.88 17.87
N GLU A 18 32.86 17.00 17.86
CA GLU A 18 32.65 18.13 16.92
C GLU A 18 31.19 18.62 16.83
N GLY A 19 30.46 18.59 17.95
CA GLY A 19 29.04 18.97 18.01
C GLY A 19 28.07 17.89 17.54
N HIS A 20 28.55 16.70 17.17
CA HIS A 20 27.73 15.55 16.79
C HIS A 20 27.65 14.54 17.93
N LEU A 21 26.43 14.15 18.32
CA LEU A 21 26.17 13.15 19.36
C LEU A 21 25.97 11.76 18.73
N GLY A 22 26.94 10.87 18.91
CA GLY A 22 26.84 9.44 18.61
C GLY A 22 26.32 8.67 19.81
N LEU A 23 25.16 8.01 19.68
CA LEU A 23 24.59 7.17 20.73
C LEU A 23 24.94 5.70 20.45
N SER A 24 25.49 5.00 21.44
CA SER A 24 25.62 3.54 21.37
C SER A 24 24.26 2.90 21.63
N THR A 25 23.92 1.88 20.85
CA THR A 25 22.69 1.11 21.04
C THR A 25 22.99 -0.22 21.73
N SER A 26 22.02 -0.72 22.48
CA SER A 26 22.15 -1.95 23.24
C SER A 26 21.81 -3.20 22.43
N GLY A 27 21.97 -3.16 21.10
CA GLY A 27 21.47 -4.22 20.22
C GLY A 27 19.96 -4.41 20.20
N GLY A 28 19.54 -5.47 19.52
CA GLY A 28 18.15 -5.92 19.43
C GLY A 28 18.07 -7.44 19.23
N THR A 29 16.90 -8.00 19.55
CA THR A 29 16.67 -9.44 19.41
C THR A 29 16.15 -9.74 18.01
N THR A 30 16.81 -10.67 17.33
CA THR A 30 16.43 -11.20 16.02
C THR A 30 15.92 -12.63 16.17
N THR A 31 15.36 -13.18 15.09
CA THR A 31 15.02 -14.60 14.92
C THR A 31 16.20 -15.55 15.15
N LYS A 32 17.45 -15.07 15.08
CA LYS A 32 18.69 -15.83 15.38
C LYS A 32 19.26 -15.56 16.77
N GLY A 33 18.56 -14.77 17.61
CA GLY A 33 19.00 -14.35 18.93
C GLY A 33 19.42 -12.88 18.98
N PHE A 34 20.08 -12.48 20.07
CA PHE A 34 20.49 -11.09 20.28
C PHE A 34 21.65 -10.69 19.36
N LEU A 35 21.51 -9.56 18.67
CA LEU A 35 22.57 -8.94 17.86
C LEU A 35 22.79 -7.49 18.28
N ALA A 36 24.06 -7.07 18.35
CA ALA A 36 24.44 -5.69 18.68
C ALA A 36 23.90 -4.65 17.67
N HIS A 37 23.71 -5.05 16.41
CA HIS A 37 23.13 -4.20 15.35
C HIS A 37 22.22 -5.06 14.48
N PRO A 38 20.96 -5.29 14.87
CA PRO A 38 20.03 -6.04 14.04
C PRO A 38 19.85 -5.31 12.71
N ARG A 39 20.07 -6.04 11.61
CA ARG A 39 19.85 -5.57 10.25
C ARG A 39 18.92 -6.55 9.56
N PHE A 40 18.13 -6.06 8.63
CA PHE A 40 17.43 -6.89 7.67
C PHE A 40 18.36 -7.20 6.49
N PHE A 41 19.06 -6.19 5.97
CA PHE A 41 19.93 -6.31 4.80
C PHE A 41 21.19 -5.44 4.93
N SER A 42 22.31 -5.90 4.36
CA SER A 42 23.49 -5.07 4.10
C SER A 42 24.15 -5.51 2.79
N GLY A 43 24.29 -4.59 1.83
CA GLY A 43 24.85 -4.93 0.52
C GLY A 43 24.99 -3.77 -0.45
N VAL A 44 25.71 -4.01 -1.53
CA VAL A 44 25.86 -3.10 -2.67
C VAL A 44 24.74 -3.33 -3.67
N VAL A 45 24.27 -2.25 -4.30
CA VAL A 45 23.31 -2.33 -5.41
C VAL A 45 24.08 -2.38 -6.72
N THR A 46 23.80 -3.38 -7.57
CA THR A 46 24.56 -3.61 -8.82
C THR A 46 24.31 -2.53 -9.88
N ARG A 47 23.26 -1.71 -9.70
CA ARG A 47 22.83 -0.62 -10.59
C ARG A 47 22.68 0.71 -9.80
N PRO A 48 23.78 1.27 -9.29
CA PRO A 48 23.78 2.35 -8.29
C PRO A 48 23.07 3.61 -8.78
N ALA A 49 23.38 4.10 -9.98
CA ALA A 49 22.75 5.31 -10.53
C ALA A 49 21.24 5.18 -10.75
N ALA A 50 20.76 3.99 -11.13
CA ALA A 50 19.33 3.74 -11.34
C ALA A 50 18.60 3.60 -9.99
N ALA A 51 19.22 2.92 -9.02
CA ALA A 51 18.70 2.76 -7.68
C ALA A 51 18.62 4.11 -6.93
N ALA A 52 19.69 4.91 -6.98
CA ALA A 52 19.70 6.23 -6.36
C ALA A 52 18.63 7.16 -6.96
N ALA A 53 18.49 7.17 -8.29
CA ALA A 53 17.43 7.93 -8.94
C ALA A 53 16.03 7.41 -8.58
N GLY A 54 15.86 6.10 -8.44
CA GLY A 54 14.60 5.47 -8.01
C GLY A 54 14.22 5.84 -6.58
N LEU A 55 15.19 5.81 -5.66
CA LEU A 55 15.00 6.21 -4.26
C LEU A 55 14.60 7.69 -4.16
N LEU A 56 15.27 8.56 -4.92
CA LEU A 56 14.88 9.96 -5.05
C LEU A 56 13.47 10.12 -5.61
N ALA A 57 13.08 9.34 -6.61
CA ALA A 57 11.73 9.41 -7.19
C ALA A 57 10.64 9.02 -6.18
N VAL A 58 10.86 7.97 -5.38
CA VAL A 58 9.97 7.59 -4.26
C VAL A 58 9.88 8.71 -3.22
N ALA A 59 11.03 9.29 -2.86
CA ALA A 59 11.09 10.39 -1.90
C ALA A 59 10.43 11.67 -2.43
N ASP A 60 10.53 11.95 -3.73
CA ASP A 60 9.91 13.11 -4.38
C ASP A 60 8.38 13.00 -4.42
N VAL A 61 7.85 11.79 -4.64
CA VAL A 61 6.40 11.56 -4.52
C VAL A 61 5.93 11.91 -3.12
N ALA A 62 6.70 11.55 -2.10
CA ALA A 62 6.34 11.75 -0.71
C ALA A 62 6.26 13.24 -0.30
N LEU A 63 7.09 14.08 -0.93
CA LEU A 63 7.02 15.55 -0.82
C LEU A 63 5.95 16.19 -1.72
N ALA A 64 5.51 15.51 -2.77
CA ALA A 64 4.59 16.07 -3.75
C ALA A 64 3.19 16.29 -3.18
N ARG A 65 2.57 17.42 -3.56
CA ARG A 65 1.15 17.70 -3.32
C ARG A 65 0.49 18.11 -4.63
N TYR A 66 -0.34 17.22 -5.18
CA TYR A 66 -0.98 17.44 -6.48
C TYR A 66 -2.30 18.22 -6.39
N HIS A 67 -2.98 18.17 -5.24
CA HIS A 67 -4.14 19.00 -4.97
C HIS A 67 -3.78 20.18 -4.08
N GLN A 68 -4.11 21.39 -4.53
CA GLN A 68 -3.70 22.65 -3.91
C GLN A 68 -2.19 22.68 -3.64
N PRO A 69 -1.35 22.73 -4.69
CA PRO A 69 0.09 22.66 -4.57
C PRO A 69 0.62 23.76 -3.64
N ARG A 70 1.25 23.36 -2.55
CA ARG A 70 1.96 24.22 -1.59
C ARG A 70 3.19 23.45 -1.13
N ALA A 71 4.26 24.17 -0.80
CA ALA A 71 5.43 23.54 -0.19
C ALA A 71 4.98 22.76 1.05
N SER A 72 5.23 21.45 1.07
CA SER A 72 5.00 20.65 2.26
C SER A 72 6.13 20.97 3.23
N GLY A 73 5.82 21.65 4.35
CA GLY A 73 6.80 21.90 5.42
C GLY A 73 7.15 20.65 6.23
N TRP A 74 6.54 19.50 5.91
CA TRP A 74 6.77 18.22 6.56
C TRP A 74 7.11 17.20 5.48
N SER A 75 8.29 16.59 5.58
CA SER A 75 8.61 15.37 4.84
C SER A 75 7.77 14.23 5.39
N ARG A 76 7.35 13.35 4.50
CA ARG A 76 6.77 12.04 4.85
C ARG A 76 7.57 11.08 4.03
N ASP A 77 8.04 10.01 4.63
CA ASP A 77 9.19 9.36 4.05
C ASP A 77 8.99 7.85 3.96
N PRO A 78 9.76 7.18 3.09
CA PRO A 78 9.34 5.90 2.59
C PRO A 78 9.37 4.82 3.67
N VAL A 79 8.41 3.91 3.52
CA VAL A 79 8.47 2.58 4.13
C VAL A 79 9.50 1.78 3.36
N VAL A 80 10.40 1.11 4.08
CA VAL A 80 11.37 0.16 3.51
C VAL A 80 11.03 -1.22 4.02
N THR A 81 10.75 -2.16 3.12
CA THR A 81 10.54 -3.57 3.46
C THR A 81 11.63 -4.42 2.85
N CYS A 82 12.26 -5.26 3.69
CA CYS A 82 13.14 -6.34 3.26
C CYS A 82 12.40 -7.65 3.51
N ASP A 83 12.02 -8.34 2.44
CA ASP A 83 11.32 -9.65 2.49
C ASP A 83 12.29 -10.84 2.37
N GLY A 84 13.58 -10.55 2.19
CA GLY A 84 14.66 -11.49 2.01
C GLY A 84 14.95 -11.90 0.56
N ASP A 85 14.13 -11.48 -0.39
CA ASP A 85 14.37 -11.62 -1.84
C ASP A 85 14.65 -10.26 -2.50
N ARG A 86 14.02 -9.19 -2.00
CA ARG A 86 14.13 -7.83 -2.53
C ARG A 86 13.97 -6.77 -1.45
N LEU A 87 14.34 -5.54 -1.81
CA LEU A 87 14.03 -4.35 -1.04
C LEU A 87 12.91 -3.57 -1.70
N ARG A 88 11.87 -3.22 -0.95
CA ARG A 88 10.74 -2.40 -1.41
C ARG A 88 10.73 -1.07 -0.70
N PHE A 89 10.71 0.02 -1.46
CA PHE A 89 10.58 1.37 -0.95
C PHE A 89 9.24 1.93 -1.38
N GLU A 90 8.39 2.30 -0.44
CA GLU A 90 7.03 2.74 -0.70
C GLU A 90 6.74 4.11 -0.11
N SER A 91 6.02 4.96 -0.84
CA SER A 91 5.59 6.26 -0.33
C SER A 91 4.22 6.67 -0.89
N PHE A 92 3.60 7.64 -0.23
CA PHE A 92 2.39 8.30 -0.72
C PHE A 92 2.60 9.80 -0.83
N SER A 93 1.99 10.41 -1.84
CA SER A 93 1.99 11.86 -1.92
C SER A 93 1.30 12.53 -0.73
N ALA A 94 1.64 13.80 -0.49
CA ALA A 94 1.11 14.55 0.63
C ALA A 94 -0.42 14.79 0.56
N CYS A 95 -1.06 14.56 -0.59
CA CYS A 95 -2.53 14.54 -0.73
C CYS A 95 -3.11 13.11 -0.77
N GLY A 96 -2.29 12.07 -0.66
CA GLY A 96 -2.71 10.67 -0.67
C GLY A 96 -3.19 10.17 -2.04
N GLY A 97 -2.99 10.95 -3.11
CA GLY A 97 -3.46 10.60 -4.45
C GLY A 97 -2.50 9.72 -5.23
N VAL A 98 -1.20 9.81 -4.97
CA VAL A 98 -0.19 9.02 -5.70
C VAL A 98 0.49 8.10 -4.73
N TYR A 99 0.43 6.81 -5.00
CA TYR A 99 1.27 5.81 -4.35
C TYR A 99 2.47 5.55 -5.25
N SER A 100 3.66 5.44 -4.66
CA SER A 100 4.87 5.03 -5.36
C SER A 100 5.52 3.84 -4.69
N ARG A 101 6.11 2.97 -5.51
CA ARG A 101 6.92 1.85 -5.07
C ARG A 101 8.14 1.68 -5.96
N LEU A 102 9.31 1.54 -5.34
CA LEU A 102 10.51 1.00 -5.99
C LEU A 102 10.77 -0.39 -5.44
N ASP A 103 10.75 -1.40 -6.30
CA ASP A 103 11.25 -2.73 -5.99
C ASP A 103 12.69 -2.85 -6.52
N VAL A 104 13.66 -3.08 -5.63
CA VAL A 104 15.04 -3.46 -5.97
C VAL A 104 15.15 -4.97 -5.85
N LEU A 105 15.09 -5.66 -6.99
CA LEU A 105 14.98 -7.12 -7.07
C LEU A 105 16.28 -7.80 -6.65
N GLY A 106 16.22 -9.07 -6.25
CA GLY A 106 17.38 -9.83 -5.76
C GLY A 106 18.59 -9.80 -6.69
N GLY A 107 18.37 -9.90 -8.02
CA GLY A 107 19.47 -9.78 -9.00
C GLY A 107 20.16 -8.40 -9.07
N ALA A 108 19.59 -7.39 -8.42
CA ALA A 108 20.19 -6.06 -8.25
C ALA A 108 20.86 -5.86 -6.88
N LEU A 109 20.79 -6.85 -5.98
CA LEU A 109 21.33 -6.78 -4.63
C LEU A 109 22.51 -7.74 -4.51
N ASP A 110 23.68 -7.20 -4.21
CA ASP A 110 24.90 -7.97 -3.90
C ASP A 110 25.24 -7.75 -2.42
N GLY A 111 24.76 -8.64 -1.57
CA GLY A 111 24.91 -8.53 -0.13
C GLY A 111 24.20 -9.63 0.64
N GLU A 112 24.13 -9.44 1.95
CA GLU A 112 23.59 -10.41 2.89
C GLU A 112 22.22 -9.97 3.42
N VAL A 113 21.28 -10.91 3.41
CA VAL A 113 20.00 -10.81 4.10
C VAL A 113 20.17 -11.48 5.46
N PHE A 114 20.11 -10.67 6.52
CA PHE A 114 20.26 -11.13 7.89
C PHE A 114 18.90 -11.55 8.48
N GLU A 115 17.86 -10.79 8.16
CA GLU A 115 16.50 -10.92 8.69
C GLU A 115 15.49 -10.23 7.75
N ARG A 116 14.18 -10.43 7.99
CA ARG A 116 13.10 -9.80 7.25
C ARG A 116 12.39 -8.79 8.13
N GLY A 117 11.92 -7.70 7.56
CA GLY A 117 11.26 -6.67 8.32
C GLY A 117 10.96 -5.42 7.55
N THR A 118 10.31 -4.49 8.25
CA THR A 118 9.91 -3.20 7.70
C THR A 118 10.35 -2.09 8.64
N THR A 119 10.89 -1.02 8.06
CA THR A 119 11.18 0.24 8.73
C THR A 119 10.59 1.40 7.93
N ASN A 120 10.65 2.61 8.47
CA ASN A 120 10.22 3.80 7.76
C ASN A 120 11.06 4.98 8.22
N VAL A 121 11.71 5.65 7.28
CA VAL A 121 12.87 6.53 7.55
C VAL A 121 12.69 7.84 6.81
N ASP A 122 13.22 8.95 7.34
CA ASP A 122 13.19 10.27 6.68
C ASP A 122 14.22 10.36 5.54
N VAL A 123 13.80 10.64 4.29
CA VAL A 123 14.76 10.91 3.21
C VAL A 123 15.02 12.42 3.18
N ASN A 124 15.84 12.84 4.15
CA ASN A 124 16.18 14.23 4.38
C ASN A 124 17.09 14.82 3.28
N ASN A 125 17.42 16.11 3.40
CA ASN A 125 18.25 16.79 2.42
C ASN A 125 19.68 16.20 2.28
N PRO A 126 20.44 15.93 3.38
CA PRO A 126 21.71 15.20 3.29
C PRO A 126 21.65 13.89 2.50
N LEU A 127 20.65 13.03 2.76
CA LEU A 127 20.50 11.78 2.02
C LEU A 127 20.17 12.04 0.54
N ARG A 128 19.29 13.00 0.25
CA ARG A 128 18.96 13.38 -1.14
C ARG A 128 20.17 13.85 -1.91
N GLU A 129 21.00 14.69 -1.29
CA GLU A 129 22.24 15.18 -1.88
C GLU A 129 23.24 14.05 -2.14
N ALA A 130 23.39 13.12 -1.20
CA ALA A 130 24.23 11.94 -1.36
C ALA A 130 23.76 11.07 -2.54
N LEU A 131 22.45 10.77 -2.62
CA LEU A 131 21.85 10.00 -3.71
C LEU A 131 21.96 10.71 -5.06
N ALA A 132 21.79 12.04 -5.09
CA ALA A 132 21.83 12.82 -6.34
C ALA A 132 23.22 12.83 -6.98
N ARG A 133 24.29 12.63 -6.19
CA ARG A 133 25.67 12.54 -6.68
C ARG A 133 26.05 11.15 -7.20
N VAL A 134 25.25 10.11 -6.95
CA VAL A 134 25.56 8.75 -7.39
C VAL A 134 25.47 8.62 -8.91
N GLY A 135 26.63 8.48 -9.54
CA GLY A 135 26.82 8.21 -10.96
C GLY A 135 26.91 6.73 -11.29
N GLY A 136 27.12 6.43 -12.57
CA GLY A 136 27.11 5.05 -13.09
C GLY A 136 28.32 4.19 -12.71
N ARG A 137 29.41 4.81 -12.21
CA ARG A 137 30.64 4.12 -11.76
C ARG A 137 30.83 4.12 -10.25
N ASP A 138 29.95 4.81 -9.53
CA ASP A 138 30.02 4.89 -8.07
C ASP A 138 29.50 3.61 -7.44
N SER A 139 29.85 3.37 -6.19
CA SER A 139 29.23 2.32 -5.39
C SER A 139 28.06 2.90 -4.60
N LEU A 140 27.00 2.10 -4.43
CA LEU A 140 25.88 2.42 -3.55
C LEU A 140 25.64 1.22 -2.65
N HIS A 141 25.97 1.36 -1.38
CA HIS A 141 25.67 0.36 -0.37
C HIS A 141 24.45 0.77 0.44
N LEU A 142 23.55 -0.18 0.67
CA LEU A 142 22.35 -0.04 1.49
C LEU A 142 22.47 -0.94 2.72
N GLY A 143 22.27 -0.37 3.90
CA GLY A 143 22.05 -1.10 5.15
C GLY A 143 20.65 -0.81 5.65
N VAL A 144 19.81 -1.82 5.80
CA VAL A 144 18.43 -1.67 6.29
C VAL A 144 18.34 -2.35 7.65
N GLY A 145 17.86 -1.64 8.66
CA GLY A 145 17.61 -2.17 10.00
C GLY A 145 16.21 -1.81 10.51
N PRO A 146 15.83 -2.30 11.71
CA PRO A 146 14.51 -2.03 12.29
C PRO A 146 14.28 -0.55 12.61
N ASP A 147 15.36 0.18 12.89
CA ASP A 147 15.34 1.57 13.35
C ASP A 147 16.07 2.54 12.42
N GLU A 148 16.67 2.06 11.33
CA GLU A 148 17.46 2.91 10.44
C GLU A 148 17.57 2.41 8.99
N LEU A 149 17.88 3.34 8.09
CA LEU A 149 18.38 3.12 6.74
C LEU A 149 19.74 3.81 6.64
N THR A 150 20.79 3.02 6.41
CA THR A 150 22.12 3.53 6.07
C THR A 150 22.31 3.49 4.57
N VAL A 151 22.69 4.62 3.99
CA VAL A 151 23.12 4.73 2.60
C VAL A 151 24.58 5.15 2.57
N THR A 152 25.43 4.34 1.96
CA THR A 152 26.86 4.63 1.83
C THR A 152 27.21 4.81 0.37
N THR A 153 27.73 5.99 0.04
CA THR A 153 28.28 6.32 -1.27
C THR A 153 29.79 6.48 -1.17
N THR A 154 30.46 6.80 -2.27
CA THR A 154 31.89 7.14 -2.29
C THR A 154 32.23 8.32 -1.36
N ASP A 155 31.27 9.22 -1.11
CA ASP A 155 31.46 10.41 -0.27
C ASP A 155 31.26 10.13 1.24
N GLY A 156 30.84 8.92 1.61
CA GLY A 156 30.60 8.51 2.99
C GLY A 156 29.20 7.95 3.25
N ALA A 157 28.90 7.71 4.52
CA ALA A 157 27.63 7.14 4.98
C ALA A 157 26.68 8.22 5.49
N VAL A 158 25.42 8.12 5.09
CA VAL A 158 24.28 8.87 5.65
C VAL A 158 23.36 7.86 6.32
N VAL A 159 22.97 8.14 7.56
CA VAL A 159 22.11 7.27 8.37
C VAL A 159 20.80 7.99 8.67
N GLU A 160 19.70 7.43 8.20
CA GLU A 160 18.36 7.93 8.45
C GLU A 160 17.65 7.08 9.49
N LYS A 161 17.11 7.73 10.52
CA LYS A 161 16.45 7.06 11.63
C LYS A 161 14.97 6.83 11.33
N LYS A 162 14.41 5.85 12.03
CA LYS A 162 12.98 5.56 11.99
C LYS A 162 12.17 6.76 12.47
N VAL A 163 11.13 7.09 11.73
CA VAL A 163 10.17 8.17 12.06
C VAL A 163 8.77 7.60 12.31
N PRO A 164 7.80 8.38 12.77
CA PRO A 164 6.40 7.92 12.80
C PRO A 164 5.75 7.96 11.40
N LEU A 165 4.89 6.99 11.08
CA LEU A 165 4.09 7.02 9.85
C LEU A 165 2.81 7.86 10.01
N PRO A 166 2.42 8.65 9.00
CA PRO A 166 1.15 9.36 9.01
C PRO A 166 -0.05 8.41 8.91
N GLU A 167 -1.06 8.55 9.77
CA GLU A 167 -2.28 7.71 9.78
C GLU A 167 -2.98 7.61 8.41
N ARG A 168 -3.02 8.72 7.67
CA ARG A 168 -3.57 8.76 6.31
C ARG A 168 -2.88 7.82 5.32
N TRP A 169 -1.59 7.53 5.49
CA TRP A 169 -0.85 6.61 4.64
C TRP A 169 -1.26 5.18 4.96
N LEU A 170 -1.44 4.83 6.24
CA LEU A 170 -1.94 3.50 6.64
C LEU A 170 -3.26 3.17 5.93
N ARG A 171 -4.20 4.12 5.89
CA ARG A 171 -5.45 3.96 5.11
C ARG A 171 -5.21 3.87 3.61
N GLY A 172 -4.34 4.72 3.09
CA GLY A 172 -3.97 4.71 1.67
C GLY A 172 -3.39 3.36 1.23
N PHE A 173 -2.52 2.76 2.05
CA PHE A 173 -1.89 1.46 1.80
C PHE A 173 -2.91 0.33 1.70
N ALA A 174 -3.94 0.35 2.56
CA ALA A 174 -5.03 -0.62 2.51
C ALA A 174 -5.88 -0.47 1.24
N GLU A 175 -6.26 0.77 0.92
CA GLU A 175 -7.12 1.08 -0.22
C GLU A 175 -6.42 0.80 -1.54
N VAL A 176 -5.14 1.21 -1.68
CA VAL A 176 -4.40 1.00 -2.93
C VAL A 176 -4.21 -0.47 -3.25
N GLN A 177 -4.02 -1.35 -2.25
CA GLN A 177 -3.85 -2.78 -2.53
C GLN A 177 -5.16 -3.42 -3.05
N VAL A 178 -6.31 -3.08 -2.47
CA VAL A 178 -7.61 -3.63 -2.89
C VAL A 178 -7.99 -3.09 -4.28
N ILE A 179 -7.66 -1.83 -4.56
CA ILE A 179 -7.88 -1.22 -5.87
C ILE A 179 -6.95 -1.83 -6.91
N ALA A 180 -5.64 -1.94 -6.61
CA ALA A 180 -4.64 -2.49 -7.53
C ALA A 180 -4.88 -3.98 -7.85
N ALA A 181 -5.41 -4.75 -6.90
CA ALA A 181 -5.78 -6.16 -7.11
C ALA A 181 -6.88 -6.37 -8.16
N ARG A 182 -7.57 -5.31 -8.58
CA ARG A 182 -8.61 -5.33 -9.62
C ARG A 182 -8.13 -4.78 -10.97
N PHE A 183 -6.85 -4.43 -11.08
CA PHE A 183 -6.30 -3.95 -12.34
C PHE A 183 -5.81 -5.09 -13.22
N ASP A 184 -6.07 -4.95 -14.51
CA ASP A 184 -5.47 -5.78 -15.54
C ASP A 184 -4.31 -5.05 -16.19
N LEU A 185 -3.37 -5.79 -16.74
CA LEU A 185 -2.39 -5.25 -17.68
C LEU A 185 -3.11 -4.81 -18.97
N ARG A 186 -3.02 -3.53 -19.30
CA ARG A 186 -3.74 -2.92 -20.44
C ARG A 186 -2.83 -2.61 -21.61
N ALA A 187 -1.55 -2.35 -21.35
CA ALA A 187 -0.55 -2.09 -22.40
C ALA A 187 0.87 -2.35 -21.91
N GLU A 188 1.75 -2.69 -22.85
CA GLU A 188 3.19 -2.74 -22.66
C GLU A 188 3.90 -1.98 -23.78
N LEU A 189 4.94 -1.23 -23.42
CA LEU A 189 5.74 -0.42 -24.33
C LEU A 189 7.21 -0.75 -24.12
N ALA A 190 7.93 -0.95 -25.22
CA ALA A 190 9.39 -0.99 -25.18
C ALA A 190 9.96 0.41 -24.83
N ALA A 191 11.19 0.43 -24.32
CA ALA A 191 11.82 1.65 -23.80
C ALA A 191 11.72 2.90 -24.72
N PRO A 192 12.03 2.84 -26.03
CA PRO A 192 11.94 4.05 -26.88
C PRO A 192 10.53 4.63 -26.95
N GLN A 193 9.51 3.78 -27.05
CA GLN A 193 8.10 4.16 -27.09
C GLN A 193 7.66 4.72 -25.73
N ALA A 194 8.07 4.10 -24.62
CA ALA A 194 7.80 4.58 -23.27
C ALA A 194 8.37 5.99 -23.03
N VAL A 195 9.63 6.22 -23.43
CA VAL A 195 10.29 7.53 -23.31
C VAL A 195 9.57 8.59 -24.13
N ARG A 196 9.24 8.28 -25.39
CA ARG A 196 8.50 9.20 -26.27
C ARG A 196 7.12 9.53 -25.69
N PHE A 197 6.38 8.50 -25.28
CA PHE A 197 5.04 8.65 -24.72
C PHE A 197 5.05 9.53 -23.47
N LEU A 198 5.85 9.18 -22.45
CA LEU A 198 5.89 9.91 -21.17
C LEU A 198 6.33 11.37 -21.33
N ARG A 199 7.25 11.65 -22.27
CA ARG A 199 7.67 13.03 -22.59
C ARG A 199 6.64 13.83 -23.39
N SER A 200 5.77 13.14 -24.13
CA SER A 200 4.71 13.77 -24.94
C SER A 200 3.44 14.11 -24.15
N LEU A 201 3.29 13.58 -22.93
CA LEU A 201 2.11 13.81 -22.12
C LEU A 201 1.93 15.30 -21.81
N PRO A 202 0.72 15.86 -21.98
CA PRO A 202 0.46 17.23 -21.58
C PRO A 202 0.53 17.34 -20.06
N ARG A 203 0.77 18.54 -19.53
CA ARG A 203 1.03 18.72 -18.09
C ARG A 203 -0.21 18.72 -17.20
N ARG A 204 -1.42 18.88 -17.75
CA ARG A 204 -2.67 19.09 -17.00
C ARG A 204 -3.84 18.41 -17.69
N GLY A 205 -4.94 18.25 -16.94
CA GLY A 205 -6.19 17.66 -17.41
C GLY A 205 -6.26 16.16 -17.14
N THR A 206 -7.45 15.60 -17.28
CA THR A 206 -7.67 14.15 -17.26
C THR A 206 -7.62 13.64 -18.69
N LEU A 207 -6.82 12.60 -18.91
CA LEU A 207 -6.68 11.95 -20.21
C LEU A 207 -7.04 10.48 -20.11
N TRP A 208 -7.35 9.88 -21.24
CA TRP A 208 -7.52 8.44 -21.37
C TRP A 208 -6.51 7.91 -22.37
N VAL A 209 -6.00 6.71 -22.10
CA VAL A 209 -4.92 6.13 -22.89
C VAL A 209 -5.32 4.74 -23.34
N THR A 210 -5.17 4.48 -24.64
CA THR A 210 -5.53 3.21 -25.27
C THR A 210 -4.35 2.65 -26.06
N PRO A 211 -4.18 1.32 -26.12
CA PRO A 211 -3.21 0.69 -27.01
C PRO A 211 -3.49 1.05 -28.49
N ALA A 212 -2.44 1.39 -29.23
CA ALA A 212 -2.48 1.64 -30.66
C ALA A 212 -1.25 1.00 -31.33
N GLY A 213 -1.36 -0.27 -31.71
CA GLY A 213 -0.23 -1.05 -32.22
C GLY A 213 0.83 -1.25 -31.13
N ARG A 214 2.04 -0.72 -31.36
CA ARG A 214 3.16 -0.75 -30.38
C ARG A 214 3.25 0.52 -29.52
N ASP A 215 2.33 1.44 -29.71
CA ASP A 215 2.29 2.75 -29.06
C ASP A 215 1.01 2.92 -28.23
N LEU A 216 0.94 4.05 -27.53
CA LEU A 216 -0.25 4.49 -26.81
C LEU A 216 -0.85 5.73 -27.49
N ARG A 217 -2.17 5.76 -27.57
CA ARG A 217 -2.93 6.89 -28.10
C ARG A 217 -3.75 7.55 -26.99
N LEU A 218 -3.74 8.88 -26.98
CA LEU A 218 -4.61 9.68 -26.12
C LEU A 218 -6.03 9.73 -26.70
N THR A 219 -7.03 9.51 -25.84
CA THR A 219 -8.45 9.60 -26.14
C THR A 219 -9.14 10.56 -25.16
N SER A 220 -10.32 11.05 -25.52
CA SER A 220 -11.11 12.01 -24.74
C SER A 220 -11.92 11.37 -23.61
N GLY A 221 -12.03 10.05 -23.58
CA GLY A 221 -12.89 9.31 -22.67
C GLY A 221 -12.67 7.80 -22.72
N PRO A 222 -13.40 7.04 -21.90
CA PRO A 222 -13.40 5.58 -21.97
C PRO A 222 -13.89 5.07 -23.35
N PRO A 223 -13.50 3.84 -23.76
CA PRO A 223 -12.67 2.90 -23.00
C PRO A 223 -11.19 3.28 -23.01
N GLY A 224 -10.47 3.04 -21.92
CA GLY A 224 -9.03 3.32 -21.81
C GLY A 224 -8.54 3.35 -20.36
N VAL A 225 -7.24 3.54 -20.17
CA VAL A 225 -6.64 3.76 -18.84
C VAL A 225 -6.62 5.26 -18.54
N CYS A 226 -7.25 5.65 -17.43
CA CYS A 226 -7.31 7.04 -17.01
C CYS A 226 -5.94 7.54 -16.52
N VAL A 227 -5.52 8.72 -16.97
CA VAL A 227 -4.42 9.50 -16.39
C VAL A 227 -5.01 10.78 -15.82
N ALA A 228 -5.41 10.71 -14.55
CA ALA A 228 -5.96 11.85 -13.82
C ALA A 228 -4.85 12.85 -13.46
N ASN A 229 -4.56 13.79 -14.37
CA ASN A 229 -3.45 14.73 -14.33
C ASN A 229 -2.05 14.08 -14.52
N PRO A 230 -1.48 14.13 -15.74
CA PRO A 230 -0.18 13.52 -16.05
C PRO A 230 1.01 14.05 -15.26
N ALA A 231 0.91 15.25 -14.64
CA ALA A 231 1.95 15.73 -13.72
C ALA A 231 2.20 14.76 -12.55
N ARG A 232 1.25 13.86 -12.25
CA ARG A 232 1.40 12.80 -11.25
C ARG A 232 2.35 11.67 -11.66
N LEU A 233 2.70 11.59 -12.93
CA LEU A 233 3.72 10.67 -13.46
C LEU A 233 5.10 11.33 -13.58
N ALA A 234 5.25 12.60 -13.19
CA ALA A 234 6.46 13.37 -13.45
C ALA A 234 7.75 12.79 -12.81
N THR A 235 7.63 12.05 -11.70
CA THR A 235 8.77 11.39 -11.04
C THR A 235 9.34 10.22 -11.85
N MET A 236 8.65 9.76 -12.91
CA MET A 236 9.22 8.84 -13.89
C MET A 236 10.20 9.52 -14.86
N LEU A 237 10.07 10.83 -15.10
CA LEU A 237 10.84 11.52 -16.13
C LEU A 237 12.37 11.45 -15.91
N PRO A 238 12.90 11.63 -14.68
CA PRO A 238 14.32 11.45 -14.42
C PRO A 238 14.81 10.02 -14.68
N LEU A 239 13.95 9.02 -14.49
CA LEU A 239 14.26 7.59 -14.62
C LEU A 239 14.31 7.10 -16.06
N LEU A 240 13.75 7.86 -17.02
CA LEU A 240 13.64 7.47 -18.43
C LEU A 240 14.97 7.09 -19.09
N ARG A 241 16.10 7.62 -18.61
CA ARG A 241 17.43 7.25 -19.12
C ARG A 241 17.83 5.80 -18.81
N PHE A 242 17.14 5.14 -17.89
CA PHE A 242 17.37 3.76 -17.48
C PHE A 242 16.25 2.81 -17.95
N ALA A 243 15.18 3.34 -18.54
CA ALA A 243 13.98 2.57 -18.84
C ALA A 243 14.26 1.34 -19.73
N LYS A 244 13.63 0.22 -19.39
CA LYS A 244 13.60 -1.02 -20.17
C LYS A 244 12.24 -1.24 -20.83
N GLY A 245 11.18 -0.81 -20.17
CA GLY A 245 9.83 -0.83 -20.69
C GLY A 245 8.88 -0.06 -19.77
N LEU A 246 7.63 0.08 -20.20
CA LEU A 246 6.53 0.64 -19.42
C LEU A 246 5.34 -0.31 -19.51
N LYS A 247 4.82 -0.71 -18.35
CA LYS A 247 3.55 -1.44 -18.23
C LYS A 247 2.48 -0.50 -17.69
N VAL A 248 1.30 -0.59 -18.29
CA VAL A 248 0.14 0.24 -17.94
C VAL A 248 -0.97 -0.66 -17.45
N TYR A 249 -1.40 -0.43 -16.23
CA TYR A 249 -2.45 -1.18 -15.57
C TYR A 249 -3.67 -0.30 -15.34
N GLY A 250 -4.84 -0.90 -15.44
CA GLY A 250 -6.09 -0.22 -15.19
C GLY A 250 -7.24 -1.20 -15.03
N PRO A 251 -8.35 -0.73 -14.47
CA PRO A 251 -9.50 -1.55 -14.17
C PRO A 251 -10.26 -1.94 -15.46
N ALA A 252 -10.85 -3.13 -15.47
CA ALA A 252 -11.63 -3.62 -16.60
C ALA A 252 -12.88 -2.76 -16.89
N ASP A 253 -13.49 -2.20 -15.83
CA ASP A 253 -14.71 -1.40 -15.88
C ASP A 253 -14.50 0.05 -16.35
N GLY A 254 -13.25 0.45 -16.61
CA GLY A 254 -12.91 1.81 -17.00
C GLY A 254 -13.02 2.83 -15.86
N SER A 255 -12.98 2.41 -14.60
CA SER A 255 -12.86 3.35 -13.48
C SER A 255 -11.54 4.14 -13.52
N GLN A 256 -11.51 5.29 -12.85
CA GLN A 256 -10.50 6.33 -13.07
C GLN A 256 -9.16 6.10 -12.35
N CYS A 257 -9.00 5.00 -11.62
CA CYS A 257 -7.70 4.65 -11.05
C CYS A 257 -6.81 4.01 -12.13
N SER A 258 -5.50 4.17 -12.02
CA SER A 258 -4.55 3.49 -12.90
C SER A 258 -3.23 3.25 -12.20
N ALA A 259 -2.42 2.36 -12.76
CA ALA A 259 -1.03 2.20 -12.34
C ALA A 259 -0.09 2.11 -13.53
N TRP A 260 1.12 2.61 -13.32
CA TRP A 260 2.14 2.79 -14.33
C TRP A 260 3.44 2.24 -13.76
N GLU A 261 4.02 1.25 -14.39
CA GLU A 261 5.25 0.59 -13.93
C GLU A 261 6.34 0.78 -14.96
N LEU A 262 7.37 1.53 -14.57
CA LEU A 262 8.58 1.70 -15.37
C LEU A 262 9.57 0.60 -14.99
N GLU A 263 9.89 -0.26 -15.94
CA GLU A 263 10.91 -1.28 -15.77
C GLU A 263 12.30 -0.63 -15.85
N LEU A 264 13.16 -0.95 -14.88
CA LEU A 264 14.51 -0.47 -14.74
C LEU A 264 15.47 -1.68 -14.66
N PRO A 265 16.79 -1.50 -14.84
CA PRO A 265 17.73 -2.61 -14.76
C PRO A 265 17.71 -3.24 -13.35
N GLY A 266 17.14 -4.44 -13.21
CA GLY A 266 16.99 -5.16 -11.93
C GLY A 266 16.02 -4.50 -10.94
N MET A 267 15.16 -3.59 -11.41
CA MET A 267 14.28 -2.78 -10.57
C MET A 267 12.94 -2.52 -11.26
N ARG A 268 11.89 -2.21 -10.48
CA ARG A 268 10.60 -1.74 -10.98
C ARG A 268 10.17 -0.50 -10.22
N TYR A 269 9.78 0.56 -10.93
CA TYR A 269 9.24 1.77 -10.32
C TYR A 269 7.78 1.96 -10.70
N THR A 270 6.89 1.81 -9.73
CA THR A 270 5.44 1.81 -9.93
C THR A 270 4.81 3.05 -9.33
N LEU A 271 3.92 3.69 -10.08
CA LEU A 271 3.05 4.76 -9.61
C LEU A 271 1.59 4.32 -9.76
N ALA A 272 0.83 4.30 -8.67
CA ALA A 272 -0.62 4.17 -8.73
C ALA A 272 -1.30 5.52 -8.50
N LEU A 273 -2.30 5.82 -9.31
CA LEU A 273 -3.03 7.08 -9.33
C LEU A 273 -4.47 6.84 -8.87
N SER A 274 -4.88 7.54 -7.81
CA SER A 274 -6.29 7.67 -7.45
C SER A 274 -7.09 8.45 -8.50
N PRO A 275 -8.44 8.37 -8.49
CA PRO A 275 -9.30 8.88 -9.56
C PRO A 275 -9.12 10.34 -9.94
N GLU A 276 -8.86 11.21 -8.96
CA GLU A 276 -8.77 12.65 -9.16
C GLU A 276 -7.72 13.25 -8.24
N THR A 277 -7.26 14.47 -8.55
CA THR A 277 -6.22 15.12 -7.75
C THR A 277 -6.66 15.39 -6.30
N TRP A 278 -7.92 15.82 -6.10
CA TRP A 278 -8.52 16.09 -4.78
C TRP A 278 -9.04 14.84 -4.07
N ARG A 279 -9.02 13.69 -4.75
CA ARG A 279 -9.57 12.42 -4.27
C ARG A 279 -8.44 11.41 -4.04
N GLY A 280 -7.90 11.37 -2.82
CA GLY A 280 -6.84 10.44 -2.43
C GLY A 280 -7.34 9.03 -2.10
N PHE A 281 -6.44 8.04 -2.17
CA PHE A 281 -6.73 6.62 -1.91
C PHE A 281 -7.37 6.37 -0.54
N SER A 282 -6.94 7.10 0.51
CA SER A 282 -7.43 6.92 1.87
C SER A 282 -8.93 7.18 2.08
N GLY A 283 -9.63 7.71 1.07
CA GLY A 283 -11.06 8.04 1.14
C GLY A 283 -11.93 7.24 0.17
N GLU A 284 -11.38 6.22 -0.49
CA GLU A 284 -12.06 5.50 -1.57
C GLU A 284 -13.08 4.49 -1.08
N GLY A 285 -12.90 3.93 0.11
CA GLY A 285 -13.84 3.00 0.73
C GLY A 285 -13.93 1.65 0.02
N ALA A 286 -12.93 1.26 -0.77
CA ALA A 286 -12.89 -0.03 -1.47
C ALA A 286 -12.78 -1.19 -0.48
N VAL A 287 -12.22 -0.95 0.70
CA VAL A 287 -12.06 -1.92 1.79
C VAL A 287 -13.36 -2.18 2.57
N LEU A 288 -14.34 -1.26 2.53
CA LEU A 288 -15.40 -1.20 3.55
C LEU A 288 -16.33 -2.41 3.58
N ASP A 289 -16.56 -3.06 2.44
CA ASP A 289 -17.43 -4.23 2.36
C ASP A 289 -16.79 -5.43 3.06
N ASP A 290 -15.54 -5.74 2.75
CA ASP A 290 -14.78 -6.82 3.40
C ASP A 290 -14.69 -6.59 4.92
N LEU A 291 -14.37 -5.36 5.35
CA LEU A 291 -14.26 -4.99 6.76
C LEU A 291 -15.61 -5.01 7.52
N SER A 292 -16.73 -5.05 6.79
CA SER A 292 -18.08 -5.08 7.39
C SER A 292 -18.55 -6.48 7.74
N THR A 293 -17.82 -7.52 7.34
CA THR A 293 -18.10 -8.91 7.72
C THR A 293 -17.74 -9.14 9.19
N ASP A 294 -18.45 -10.06 9.84
CA ASP A 294 -18.27 -10.30 11.28
C ASP A 294 -17.00 -11.14 11.54
N GLU A 295 -16.60 -11.98 10.58
CA GLU A 295 -15.48 -12.92 10.67
C GLU A 295 -14.13 -12.31 10.26
N ALA A 296 -14.11 -11.21 9.51
CA ALA A 296 -12.88 -10.68 8.89
C ALA A 296 -11.76 -10.38 9.90
N ALA A 297 -12.09 -9.99 11.12
CA ALA A 297 -11.10 -9.70 12.15
C ALA A 297 -10.40 -10.99 12.64
N ASP A 298 -11.17 -12.04 12.93
CA ASP A 298 -10.66 -13.31 13.43
C ASP A 298 -9.94 -14.08 12.30
N ASP A 299 -10.47 -14.03 11.08
CA ASP A 299 -9.82 -14.60 9.89
C ASP A 299 -8.48 -13.91 9.61
N ALA A 300 -8.39 -12.59 9.81
CA ALA A 300 -7.14 -11.86 9.65
C ALA A 300 -6.09 -12.25 10.68
N ASP A 301 -6.48 -12.57 11.92
CA ASP A 301 -5.54 -13.09 12.93
C ASP A 301 -4.98 -14.45 12.51
N LEU A 302 -5.86 -15.36 12.07
CA LEU A 302 -5.48 -16.70 11.60
C LEU A 302 -4.57 -16.62 10.37
N VAL A 303 -5.01 -15.94 9.30
CA VAL A 303 -4.24 -15.76 8.07
C VAL A 303 -2.94 -15.02 8.37
N GLY A 304 -2.99 -13.99 9.21
CA GLY A 304 -1.82 -13.20 9.59
C GLY A 304 -0.76 -14.00 10.35
N ALA A 305 -1.13 -15.05 11.08
CA ALA A 305 -0.18 -15.96 11.73
C ALA A 305 0.51 -16.92 10.74
N LEU A 306 -0.04 -17.08 9.54
CA LEU A 306 0.53 -17.95 8.49
C LEU A 306 1.54 -17.23 7.58
N LEU A 307 1.55 -15.89 7.60
CA LEU A 307 2.45 -15.04 6.82
C LEU A 307 3.85 -14.98 7.46
N ASN A 308 4.87 -14.97 6.61
CA ASN A 308 6.28 -14.98 7.00
C ASN A 308 7.16 -14.15 6.05
N PHE A 309 6.72 -12.92 5.74
CA PHE A 309 7.44 -11.98 4.86
C PHE A 309 7.68 -12.57 3.47
N GLU A 310 6.72 -13.31 2.94
CA GLU A 310 6.80 -13.83 1.58
C GLU A 310 6.75 -12.68 0.56
N PRO A 311 7.63 -12.69 -0.47
CA PRO A 311 7.60 -11.71 -1.53
C PRO A 311 6.33 -11.81 -2.38
N SER A 312 5.69 -12.98 -2.38
CA SER A 312 4.43 -13.30 -3.04
C SER A 312 3.62 -14.27 -2.17
N VAL A 313 2.36 -13.92 -1.92
CA VAL A 313 1.43 -14.67 -1.08
C VAL A 313 0.46 -15.42 -1.97
N GLU A 314 0.49 -16.76 -1.87
CA GLU A 314 -0.42 -17.63 -2.61
C GLU A 314 -1.73 -17.84 -1.85
N LEU A 315 -2.85 -17.33 -2.41
CA LEU A 315 -4.16 -17.40 -1.76
C LEU A 315 -4.66 -18.84 -1.57
N GLY A 316 -4.35 -19.74 -2.51
CA GLY A 316 -4.72 -21.16 -2.42
C GLY A 316 -4.03 -21.85 -1.24
N LEU A 317 -2.72 -21.64 -1.09
CA LEU A 317 -1.96 -22.16 0.05
C LEU A 317 -2.46 -21.61 1.38
N LEU A 318 -2.84 -20.33 1.44
CA LEU A 318 -3.47 -19.75 2.63
C LEU A 318 -4.82 -20.38 2.93
N ALA A 319 -5.66 -20.61 1.91
CA ALA A 319 -6.94 -21.30 2.08
C ALA A 319 -6.74 -22.71 2.63
N ASP A 320 -5.81 -23.47 2.06
CA ASP A 320 -5.51 -24.84 2.50
C ASP A 320 -4.98 -24.87 3.94
N ARG A 321 -4.05 -23.98 4.30
CA ARG A 321 -3.44 -23.94 5.64
C ARG A 321 -4.36 -23.38 6.72
N SER A 322 -5.24 -22.46 6.38
CA SER A 322 -6.20 -21.87 7.33
C SER A 322 -7.50 -22.65 7.42
N GLY A 323 -7.82 -23.48 6.41
CA GLY A 323 -9.13 -24.11 6.27
C GLY A 323 -10.24 -23.13 5.84
N LEU A 324 -9.90 -21.87 5.51
CA LEU A 324 -10.87 -20.86 5.12
C LEU A 324 -11.14 -20.91 3.61
N PRO A 325 -12.39 -20.68 3.17
CA PRO A 325 -12.69 -20.53 1.76
C PRO A 325 -12.03 -19.26 1.19
N LEU A 326 -11.65 -19.28 -0.09
CA LEU A 326 -10.95 -18.18 -0.76
C LEU A 326 -11.56 -16.78 -0.54
N PRO A 327 -12.90 -16.58 -0.56
CA PRO A 327 -13.49 -15.27 -0.26
C PRO A 327 -13.14 -14.74 1.14
N ARG A 328 -13.11 -15.61 2.16
CA ARG A 328 -12.73 -15.24 3.54
C ARG A 328 -11.24 -14.92 3.64
N VAL A 329 -10.38 -15.68 2.95
CA VAL A 329 -8.95 -15.36 2.84
C VAL A 329 -8.73 -13.97 2.21
N ARG A 330 -9.49 -13.63 1.15
CA ARG A 330 -9.41 -12.27 0.54
C ARG A 330 -9.85 -11.19 1.51
N ALA A 331 -10.98 -11.38 2.21
CA ALA A 331 -11.45 -10.42 3.21
C ALA A 331 -10.45 -10.25 4.36
N ALA A 332 -9.82 -11.35 4.80
CA ALA A 332 -8.74 -11.34 5.79
C ALA A 332 -7.52 -10.55 5.30
N LEU A 333 -7.10 -10.72 4.04
CA LEU A 333 -6.02 -9.93 3.43
C LEU A 333 -6.39 -8.44 3.30
N THR A 334 -7.66 -8.11 3.04
CA THR A 334 -8.14 -6.72 3.08
C THR A 334 -7.99 -6.13 4.49
N GLN A 335 -8.43 -6.86 5.51
CA GLN A 335 -8.28 -6.47 6.92
C GLN A 335 -6.81 -6.33 7.34
N LEU A 336 -5.94 -7.27 6.93
CA LEU A 336 -4.50 -7.21 7.16
C LEU A 336 -3.85 -6.00 6.45
N GLY A 337 -4.34 -5.61 5.28
CA GLY A 337 -3.89 -4.40 4.59
C GLY A 337 -4.26 -3.12 5.32
N VAL A 338 -5.44 -3.07 5.94
CA VAL A 338 -5.81 -2.00 6.88
C VAL A 338 -4.88 -1.98 8.09
N ALA A 339 -4.38 -3.15 8.49
CA ALA A 339 -3.34 -3.28 9.49
C ALA A 339 -1.93 -2.97 8.99
N GLY A 340 -1.77 -2.58 7.72
CA GLY A 340 -0.48 -2.33 7.12
C GLY A 340 0.40 -3.57 6.98
N ARG A 341 -0.18 -4.77 7.08
CA ARG A 341 0.56 -6.04 7.06
C ARG A 341 0.75 -6.64 5.67
N VAL A 342 0.00 -6.16 4.68
CA VAL A 342 0.15 -6.62 3.29
C VAL A 342 0.10 -5.45 2.32
N GLY A 343 0.77 -5.64 1.18
CA GLY A 343 0.61 -4.82 -0.03
C GLY A 343 0.30 -5.71 -1.23
N TYR A 344 0.20 -5.12 -2.43
CA TYR A 344 -0.08 -5.85 -3.68
C TYR A 344 0.92 -5.51 -4.77
N ASP A 345 1.47 -6.52 -5.43
CA ASP A 345 2.40 -6.41 -6.55
C ASP A 345 1.67 -6.66 -7.87
N LEU A 346 1.57 -5.61 -8.71
CA LEU A 346 0.88 -5.67 -9.99
C LEU A 346 1.59 -6.57 -11.00
N SER A 347 2.93 -6.60 -11.01
CA SER A 347 3.64 -7.42 -12.00
C SER A 347 3.71 -8.90 -11.61
N GLU A 348 3.50 -9.23 -10.32
CA GLU A 348 3.35 -10.62 -9.86
C GLU A 348 1.87 -11.04 -9.66
N ALA A 349 0.94 -10.09 -9.78
CA ALA A 349 -0.48 -10.27 -9.48
C ALA A 349 -0.74 -10.97 -8.13
N ALA A 350 0.03 -10.57 -7.11
CA ALA A 350 0.03 -11.23 -5.81
C ALA A 350 0.15 -10.23 -4.65
N HIS A 351 -0.37 -10.61 -3.49
CA HIS A 351 -0.08 -9.88 -2.26
C HIS A 351 1.36 -10.15 -1.81
N PHE A 352 1.97 -9.22 -1.09
CA PHE A 352 3.25 -9.42 -0.42
C PHE A 352 3.12 -9.03 1.05
N HIS A 353 3.88 -9.68 1.93
CA HIS A 353 3.87 -9.38 3.36
C HIS A 353 4.86 -8.26 3.71
N ARG A 354 4.44 -7.37 4.61
CA ARG A 354 5.24 -6.30 5.24
C ARG A 354 4.69 -6.04 6.63
N GLU A 355 5.33 -5.24 7.47
CA GLU A 355 4.74 -4.87 8.77
C GLU A 355 4.88 -3.38 9.06
N LEU A 356 3.80 -2.61 8.86
CA LEU A 356 3.79 -1.22 9.29
C LEU A 356 3.49 -1.11 10.80
N PRO A 357 4.05 -0.10 11.50
CA PRO A 357 3.67 0.19 12.87
C PRO A 357 2.15 0.42 12.96
N TYR A 358 1.47 -0.44 13.70
CA TYR A 358 0.02 -0.58 13.69
C TYR A 358 -0.53 -0.81 15.11
N SER A 359 -1.69 -0.20 15.41
CA SER A 359 -2.46 -0.48 16.64
C SER A 359 -3.90 -0.91 16.31
N ARG A 360 -4.37 -1.99 16.96
CA ARG A 360 -5.76 -2.49 16.81
C ARG A 360 -6.81 -1.43 17.12
N GLU A 361 -6.56 -0.60 18.15
CA GLU A 361 -7.45 0.51 18.52
C GLU A 361 -7.53 1.56 17.39
N GLY A 362 -6.47 1.72 16.60
CA GLY A 362 -6.43 2.59 15.44
C GLY A 362 -7.43 2.19 14.35
N VAL A 363 -7.63 0.90 14.05
CA VAL A 363 -8.47 0.50 12.89
C VAL A 363 -9.92 0.94 12.99
N ARG A 364 -10.47 0.94 14.19
CA ARG A 364 -11.82 1.42 14.42
C ARG A 364 -11.93 2.92 14.16
N SER A 365 -10.88 3.71 14.37
CA SER A 365 -10.85 5.15 14.04
C SER A 365 -10.54 5.40 12.55
N LEU A 366 -9.85 4.48 11.88
CA LEU A 366 -9.45 4.64 10.47
C LEU A 366 -10.66 4.68 9.51
N ASN A 367 -11.79 4.04 9.84
CA ASN A 367 -12.95 3.92 8.95
C ASN A 367 -14.25 4.55 9.53
N PRO A 368 -14.38 5.90 9.59
CA PRO A 368 -15.55 6.56 10.18
C PRO A 368 -16.90 6.16 9.61
N ARG A 369 -16.96 5.79 8.31
CA ARG A 369 -18.18 5.29 7.65
C ARG A 369 -18.62 3.96 8.23
N LEU A 370 -17.69 3.03 8.43
CA LEU A 370 -17.97 1.73 9.04
C LEU A 370 -18.34 1.87 10.51
N THR A 371 -17.66 2.76 11.25
CA THR A 371 -17.99 3.08 12.65
C THR A 371 -19.41 3.63 12.78
N SER A 372 -19.78 4.56 11.89
CA SER A 372 -21.15 5.09 11.86
C SER A 372 -22.18 4.03 11.47
N ALA A 373 -21.83 3.10 10.59
CA ALA A 373 -22.71 2.01 10.19
C ALA A 373 -22.99 1.05 11.37
N ARG A 374 -21.94 0.66 12.10
CA ARG A 374 -22.07 -0.18 13.31
C ARG A 374 -22.94 0.49 14.38
N ALA A 375 -22.74 1.78 14.63
CA ALA A 375 -23.58 2.54 15.56
C ALA A 375 -25.07 2.58 15.16
N LEU A 376 -25.38 2.60 13.85
CA LEU A 376 -26.77 2.52 13.37
C LEU A 376 -27.39 1.14 13.66
N VAL A 377 -26.62 0.06 13.49
CA VAL A 377 -27.07 -1.30 13.80
C VAL A 377 -27.27 -1.46 15.32
N GLU A 378 -26.30 -1.03 16.12
CA GLU A 378 -26.33 -1.13 17.59
C GLU A 378 -27.48 -0.32 18.21
N SER A 379 -27.88 0.79 17.60
CA SER A 379 -29.03 1.60 18.04
C SER A 379 -30.39 1.09 17.55
N GLY A 380 -30.44 -0.05 16.85
CA GLY A 380 -31.68 -0.60 16.30
C GLY A 380 -32.30 0.26 15.19
N ALA A 381 -31.49 1.07 14.51
CA ALA A 381 -31.97 2.03 13.51
C ALA A 381 -32.20 1.41 12.12
N VAL A 382 -31.96 0.10 11.96
CA VAL A 382 -32.11 -0.65 10.71
C VAL A 382 -33.33 -1.56 10.81
N THR A 383 -34.18 -1.55 9.80
CA THR A 383 -35.33 -2.44 9.67
C THR A 383 -35.27 -3.10 8.30
N LEU A 384 -35.17 -4.43 8.25
CA LEU A 384 -35.25 -5.17 6.99
C LEU A 384 -36.71 -5.19 6.53
N THR A 385 -36.96 -4.77 5.29
CA THR A 385 -38.31 -4.61 4.73
C THR A 385 -38.65 -5.68 3.69
N GLY A 386 -37.69 -6.57 3.41
CA GLY A 386 -37.77 -7.72 2.50
C GLY A 386 -36.41 -8.40 2.38
N ASP A 387 -36.28 -9.37 1.48
CA ASP A 387 -35.07 -10.19 1.33
C ASP A 387 -33.82 -9.40 0.88
N ASP A 388 -34.01 -8.27 0.18
CA ASP A 388 -32.92 -7.43 -0.34
C ASP A 388 -33.10 -5.92 -0.05
N THR A 389 -34.05 -5.55 0.81
CA THR A 389 -34.38 -4.15 1.10
C THR A 389 -34.36 -3.84 2.58
N ALA A 390 -33.89 -2.64 2.92
CA ALA A 390 -33.84 -2.17 4.29
C ALA A 390 -34.15 -0.68 4.40
N ASP A 391 -34.77 -0.31 5.50
CA ASP A 391 -35.00 1.05 5.93
C ASP A 391 -34.04 1.40 7.07
N VAL A 392 -33.29 2.49 6.92
CA VAL A 392 -32.30 2.93 7.91
C VAL A 392 -32.62 4.35 8.38
N ARG A 393 -32.93 4.51 9.67
CA ARG A 393 -33.20 5.81 10.29
C ARG A 393 -31.90 6.50 10.69
N SER A 394 -31.67 7.72 10.23
CA SER A 394 -30.42 8.45 10.53
C SER A 394 -30.64 9.96 10.45
N GLY A 395 -30.42 10.66 11.56
CA GLY A 395 -30.50 12.12 11.60
C GLY A 395 -31.92 12.66 11.39
N GLY A 396 -32.94 11.92 11.84
CA GLY A 396 -34.35 12.29 11.68
C GLY A 396 -35.01 11.79 10.39
N ASP A 397 -34.22 11.44 9.37
CA ASP A 397 -34.73 10.95 8.10
C ASP A 397 -34.72 9.41 8.01
N LEU A 398 -35.62 8.87 7.18
CA LEU A 398 -35.61 7.49 6.71
C LEU A 398 -34.81 7.38 5.40
N LYS A 399 -33.92 6.39 5.30
CA LYS A 399 -33.18 6.08 4.07
C LYS A 399 -33.52 4.66 3.60
N HIS A 400 -33.94 4.52 2.35
CA HIS A 400 -34.23 3.24 1.73
C HIS A 400 -32.97 2.68 1.07
N VAL A 401 -32.71 1.40 1.26
CA VAL A 401 -31.51 0.71 0.80
C VAL A 401 -31.90 -0.54 0.03
N THR A 402 -31.25 -0.77 -1.11
CA THR A 402 -31.20 -2.08 -1.77
C THR A 402 -29.83 -2.70 -1.50
N ILE A 403 -29.80 -3.81 -0.78
CA ILE A 403 -28.61 -4.34 -0.11
C ILE A 403 -27.60 -4.87 -1.13
N THR A 404 -28.04 -5.75 -2.02
CA THR A 404 -27.22 -6.40 -3.05
C THR A 404 -26.72 -5.38 -4.06
N ALA A 405 -27.63 -4.57 -4.60
CA ALA A 405 -27.27 -3.50 -5.54
C ALA A 405 -26.45 -2.37 -4.88
N GLY A 406 -26.38 -2.31 -3.54
CA GLY A 406 -25.64 -1.31 -2.79
C GLY A 406 -26.17 0.10 -2.96
N THR A 407 -27.44 0.26 -3.32
CA THR A 407 -28.07 1.57 -3.55
C THR A 407 -28.68 2.09 -2.25
N CYS A 408 -28.79 3.41 -2.14
CA CYS A 408 -29.38 4.06 -0.96
C CYS A 408 -30.26 5.22 -1.39
N THR A 409 -30.98 5.85 -0.44
CA THR A 409 -31.61 7.19 -0.56
C THR A 409 -30.86 8.39 0.03
N CYS A 410 -29.61 8.20 0.50
CA CYS A 410 -28.83 9.25 1.16
C CYS A 410 -27.99 10.11 0.20
N PRO A 411 -27.73 11.40 0.49
CA PRO A 411 -26.95 12.29 -0.39
C PRO A 411 -25.60 11.71 -0.88
N TRP A 412 -24.89 10.96 -0.04
CA TRP A 412 -23.65 10.29 -0.43
C TRP A 412 -23.81 9.42 -1.68
N TRP A 413 -24.91 8.66 -1.78
CA TRP A 413 -25.20 7.85 -2.96
C TRP A 413 -25.58 8.70 -4.17
N TRP A 414 -26.18 9.88 -3.98
CA TRP A 414 -26.57 10.79 -5.07
C TRP A 414 -25.33 11.36 -5.72
N ASP A 415 -24.40 11.79 -4.89
CA ASP A 415 -23.17 12.44 -5.33
C ASP A 415 -22.18 11.45 -5.96
N HIS A 416 -22.16 10.20 -5.48
CA HIS A 416 -21.08 9.27 -5.84
C HIS A 416 -21.52 8.00 -6.56
N ARG A 417 -22.78 7.56 -6.45
CA ARG A 417 -23.32 6.35 -7.12
C ARG A 417 -22.42 5.11 -6.96
N GLY A 418 -21.89 4.89 -5.75
CA GLY A 418 -21.03 3.76 -5.43
C GLY A 418 -19.55 3.92 -5.83
N SER A 419 -19.20 4.92 -6.63
CA SER A 419 -17.81 5.12 -7.08
C SER A 419 -16.82 5.38 -5.94
N ARG A 420 -17.28 5.80 -4.75
CA ARG A 420 -16.48 6.02 -3.53
C ARG A 420 -16.78 5.01 -2.42
N GLY A 421 -17.19 3.80 -2.81
CA GLY A 421 -17.61 2.76 -1.87
C GLY A 421 -18.96 3.06 -1.20
N PRO A 422 -19.49 2.09 -0.43
CA PRO A 422 -20.82 2.17 0.16
C PRO A 422 -20.95 3.31 1.18
N CYS A 423 -22.17 3.85 1.31
CA CYS A 423 -22.49 4.76 2.40
C CYS A 423 -22.66 3.99 3.72
N LYS A 424 -22.71 4.72 4.84
CA LYS A 424 -22.95 4.11 6.17
C LYS A 424 -24.28 3.34 6.25
N HIS A 425 -25.31 3.72 5.48
CA HIS A 425 -26.62 3.06 5.50
C HIS A 425 -26.60 1.71 4.77
N VAL A 426 -25.96 1.65 3.61
CA VAL A 426 -25.74 0.38 2.87
C VAL A 426 -24.92 -0.58 3.72
N LEU A 427 -23.85 -0.09 4.35
CA LEU A 427 -23.05 -0.89 5.28
C LEU A 427 -23.88 -1.39 6.46
N ALA A 428 -24.71 -0.53 7.08
CA ALA A 428 -25.55 -0.90 8.21
C ALA A 428 -26.58 -1.97 7.82
N ALA A 429 -27.21 -1.83 6.65
CA ALA A 429 -28.16 -2.82 6.13
C ALA A 429 -27.49 -4.17 5.85
N ARG A 430 -26.31 -4.17 5.23
CA ARG A 430 -25.50 -5.39 4.98
C ARG A 430 -25.09 -6.10 6.27
N ILE A 431 -24.71 -5.34 7.30
CA ILE A 431 -24.38 -5.90 8.62
C ILE A 431 -25.64 -6.51 9.26
N ALA A 432 -26.77 -5.80 9.23
CA ALA A 432 -28.02 -6.28 9.81
C ALA A 432 -28.54 -7.55 9.11
N SER A 433 -28.49 -7.61 7.77
CA SER A 433 -28.98 -8.76 7.00
C SER A 433 -28.20 -10.05 7.28
N ARG A 434 -26.89 -9.96 7.57
CA ARG A 434 -26.08 -11.11 7.96
C ARG A 434 -26.43 -11.64 9.36
N ARG A 435 -26.88 -10.78 10.28
CA ARG A 435 -27.24 -11.19 11.64
C ARG A 435 -28.57 -11.92 11.73
N GLU A 436 -29.49 -11.70 10.78
CA GLU A 436 -30.77 -12.41 10.73
C GLU A 436 -30.69 -13.76 10.00
N VAL A 437 -29.64 -14.00 9.20
CA VAL A 437 -29.36 -15.30 8.59
C VAL A 437 -28.26 -15.99 9.41
N PRO A 438 -28.58 -16.80 10.44
CA PRO A 438 -27.57 -17.63 11.07
C PRO A 438 -26.99 -18.60 10.05
N ASP A 439 -25.67 -18.82 10.12
CA ASP A 439 -24.93 -19.81 9.33
C ASP A 439 -25.74 -21.11 9.20
N ALA A 440 -26.13 -21.46 7.99
CA ALA A 440 -26.70 -22.75 7.71
C ALA A 440 -25.58 -23.79 7.88
N ASP A 441 -25.60 -24.48 9.02
CA ASP A 441 -24.74 -25.63 9.32
C ASP A 441 -24.70 -26.58 8.11
N PRO A 442 -23.52 -27.07 7.67
CA PRO A 442 -23.47 -28.05 6.59
C PRO A 442 -24.21 -29.31 7.05
N ALA A 443 -25.32 -29.58 6.37
CA ALA A 443 -26.24 -30.67 6.65
C ALA A 443 -25.49 -31.97 6.97
N THR A 444 -25.72 -32.49 8.18
CA THR A 444 -25.37 -33.86 8.55
C THR A 444 -26.05 -34.81 7.55
N PRO A 445 -25.32 -35.75 6.91
CA PRO A 445 -25.95 -36.71 6.03
C PRO A 445 -26.91 -37.58 6.83
N ALA A 446 -28.19 -37.56 6.43
CA ALA A 446 -29.21 -38.42 7.01
C ALA A 446 -28.86 -39.90 6.78
N ASP A 447 -28.97 -40.68 7.86
CA ASP A 447 -28.86 -42.14 7.86
C ASP A 447 -29.68 -42.78 6.73
N ALA A 448 -29.03 -43.63 5.95
CA ALA A 448 -29.71 -44.55 5.05
C ALA A 448 -30.19 -45.79 5.85
N PRO A 449 -31.45 -46.23 5.70
CA PRO A 449 -31.93 -47.43 6.38
C PRO A 449 -31.35 -48.70 5.73
N ALA A 450 -31.21 -49.71 6.60
CA ALA A 450 -30.50 -50.98 6.43
C ALA A 450 -30.89 -51.85 5.22
#